data_AF-A0A9P6FIK0-F1
#
_entry.id   AF-A0A9P6FIK0-F1
#
_cell.length_a   1.000
_cell.length_b   1.000
_cell.length_c   1.000
_cell.angle_alpha   90.00
_cell.angle_beta   90.00
_cell.angle_gamma   90.00
#
_symmetry.space_group_name_H-M   'P 1'
#
loop_
_entity.id
_entity.type
_entity.pdbx_description
1 polymer ?
#
loop_
_entity_poly.entity_id
_entity_poly.type
_entity_poly.pdbx_seq_one_letter_code
_entity_poly.pdbx_strand_id
1 'polypeptide(L)'
;MKILSLTTAVAAVILGTASVASAELSKIVRMDPRTQMFIDTEGRTRFFHGTNMVMKSFPWHHDVNNFVPSWSIVDKDIETLKSLNINSVRLGVHWAGVEPVRGQYNQTYLDITQGIIKKLQDNGIYTLVDQHQDVWAAQLCGHGAPLWFVKSDWVVPGHRFPYPQKAPFSVDANGVPASADCNSIDWATSYLDYAVGNAFGRLYNNYDGLGDAWAAYWKTVATNYRQLQGVMGYDLMN
;
A
#
# COMPACT_ATOMS: atom_id res chain seq x y z
N MET A 1 -81.10 -24.68 -17.42
CA MET A 1 -80.36 -23.83 -16.46
C MET A 1 -78.89 -24.23 -16.54
N LYS A 2 -78.07 -23.50 -17.30
CA LYS A 2 -76.64 -23.84 -17.51
C LYS A 2 -75.83 -23.26 -16.36
N ILE A 3 -75.12 -24.11 -15.63
CA ILE A 3 -74.21 -23.74 -14.55
C ILE A 3 -72.86 -23.39 -15.19
N LEU A 4 -72.40 -22.15 -15.00
CA LEU A 4 -71.03 -21.74 -15.34
C LEU A 4 -70.08 -22.29 -14.27
N SER A 5 -69.07 -23.05 -14.70
CA SER A 5 -67.91 -23.40 -13.90
C SER A 5 -66.85 -22.30 -14.07
N LEU A 6 -66.59 -21.53 -13.02
CA LEU A 6 -65.43 -20.65 -12.94
C LEU A 6 -64.22 -21.50 -12.53
N THR A 7 -63.23 -21.60 -13.43
CA THR A 7 -61.90 -22.12 -13.10
C THR A 7 -61.01 -20.97 -12.66
N THR A 8 -60.70 -20.92 -11.38
CA THR A 8 -59.73 -19.99 -10.79
C THR A 8 -58.32 -20.49 -11.09
N ALA A 9 -57.60 -19.78 -11.96
CA ALA A 9 -56.16 -19.98 -12.17
C ALA A 9 -55.39 -19.27 -11.04
N VAL A 10 -54.76 -20.03 -10.15
CA VAL A 10 -53.83 -19.49 -9.15
C VAL A 10 -52.48 -19.30 -9.83
N ALA A 11 -52.10 -18.04 -10.09
CA ALA A 11 -50.75 -17.70 -10.51
C ALA A 11 -49.82 -17.79 -9.29
N ALA A 12 -48.95 -18.80 -9.27
CA ALA A 12 -47.89 -18.91 -8.29
C ALA A 12 -46.82 -17.84 -8.60
N VAL A 13 -46.83 -16.75 -7.82
CA VAL A 13 -45.72 -15.79 -7.80
C VAL A 13 -44.56 -16.46 -7.09
N ILE A 14 -43.59 -16.97 -7.85
CA ILE A 14 -42.31 -17.40 -7.31
C ILE A 14 -41.56 -16.11 -6.94
N LEU A 15 -41.70 -15.69 -5.68
CA LEU A 15 -40.79 -14.76 -5.04
C LEU A 15 -39.45 -15.48 -4.91
N GLY A 16 -38.63 -15.40 -5.97
CA GLY A 16 -37.23 -15.77 -5.88
C GLY A 16 -36.64 -14.91 -4.78
N THR A 17 -36.20 -15.54 -3.69
CA THR A 17 -35.28 -14.91 -2.76
C THR A 17 -34.06 -14.55 -3.59
N ALA A 18 -33.96 -13.30 -4.01
CA ALA A 18 -32.71 -12.73 -4.43
C ALA A 18 -31.80 -12.86 -3.20
N SER A 19 -31.05 -13.96 -3.13
CA SER A 19 -29.84 -13.99 -2.33
C SER A 19 -29.11 -12.74 -2.78
N VAL A 20 -28.92 -11.78 -1.85
CA VAL A 20 -27.90 -10.76 -2.04
C VAL A 20 -26.63 -11.57 -2.13
N ALA A 21 -26.28 -11.98 -3.34
CA ALA A 21 -25.00 -12.58 -3.62
C ALA A 21 -24.04 -11.50 -3.14
N SER A 22 -23.34 -11.79 -2.03
CA SER A 22 -22.16 -11.02 -1.68
C SER A 22 -21.35 -11.01 -2.95
N ALA A 23 -21.32 -9.88 -3.64
CA ALA A 23 -20.70 -9.77 -4.94
C ALA A 23 -19.27 -10.24 -4.75
N GLU A 24 -18.96 -11.44 -5.25
CA GLU A 24 -17.64 -12.00 -5.11
C GLU A 24 -16.66 -10.98 -5.67
N LEU A 25 -15.53 -10.83 -4.98
CA LEU A 25 -14.49 -9.93 -5.42
C LEU A 25 -14.10 -10.35 -6.84
N SER A 26 -14.05 -9.40 -7.76
CA SER A 26 -13.77 -9.63 -9.16
C SER A 26 -12.62 -8.73 -9.58
N LYS A 27 -11.72 -9.23 -10.42
CA LYS A 27 -10.52 -8.47 -10.77
C LYS A 27 -10.89 -7.17 -11.48
N ILE A 28 -10.30 -6.05 -11.06
CA ILE A 28 -10.34 -4.79 -11.81
C ILE A 28 -9.46 -4.93 -13.05
N VAL A 29 -10.01 -4.66 -14.23
CA VAL A 29 -9.32 -4.90 -15.51
C VAL A 29 -9.01 -3.64 -16.28
N ARG A 30 -9.78 -2.58 -16.08
CA ARG A 30 -9.55 -1.30 -16.76
C ARG A 30 -10.21 -0.14 -16.02
N MET A 31 -9.77 1.06 -16.37
CA MET A 31 -10.54 2.28 -16.19
C MET A 31 -11.23 2.61 -17.53
N ASP A 32 -12.52 2.91 -17.53
CA ASP A 32 -13.18 3.41 -18.74
C ASP A 32 -12.74 4.86 -18.98
N PRO A 33 -12.10 5.20 -20.12
CA PRO A 33 -11.57 6.53 -20.35
C PRO A 33 -12.66 7.60 -20.52
N ARG A 34 -13.91 7.22 -20.77
CA ARG A 34 -15.02 8.17 -20.95
C ARG A 34 -15.67 8.54 -19.63
N THR A 35 -15.80 7.58 -18.72
CA THR A 35 -16.46 7.78 -17.42
C THR A 35 -15.47 7.91 -16.27
N GLN A 36 -14.19 7.59 -16.51
CA GLN A 36 -13.11 7.52 -15.50
C GLN A 36 -13.41 6.53 -14.36
N MET A 37 -14.26 5.53 -14.63
CA MET A 37 -14.67 4.54 -13.65
C MET A 37 -13.86 3.26 -13.76
N PHE A 38 -13.58 2.63 -12.62
CA PHE A 38 -13.00 1.28 -12.58
C PHE A 38 -14.04 0.23 -12.99
N ILE A 39 -13.63 -0.63 -13.92
CA ILE A 39 -14.45 -1.71 -14.46
C ILE A 39 -13.82 -3.05 -14.09
N ASP A 40 -14.63 -3.94 -13.55
CA ASP A 40 -14.21 -5.30 -13.21
C ASP A 40 -14.41 -6.30 -14.36
N THR A 41 -13.98 -7.54 -14.13
CA THR A 41 -14.13 -8.68 -15.07
C THR A 41 -15.58 -9.03 -15.41
N GLU A 42 -16.55 -8.60 -14.62
CA GLU A 42 -17.99 -8.80 -14.87
C GLU A 42 -18.61 -7.61 -15.63
N GLY A 43 -17.82 -6.59 -15.95
CA GLY A 43 -18.30 -5.37 -16.62
C GLY A 43 -19.01 -4.39 -15.69
N ARG A 44 -18.89 -4.58 -14.36
CA ARG A 44 -19.50 -3.68 -13.37
C ARG A 44 -18.60 -2.49 -13.11
N THR A 45 -19.22 -1.33 -12.91
CA THR A 45 -18.55 -0.17 -12.32
C THR A 45 -18.34 -0.40 -10.83
N ARG A 46 -17.12 -0.16 -10.33
CA ARG A 46 -16.77 -0.33 -8.92
C ARG A 46 -16.48 1.02 -8.26
N PHE A 47 -17.08 1.20 -7.08
CA PHE A 47 -16.84 2.34 -6.19
C PHE A 47 -16.08 1.84 -4.96
N PHE A 48 -15.08 2.62 -4.55
CA PHE A 48 -14.17 2.23 -3.48
C PHE A 48 -14.29 3.21 -2.31
N HIS A 49 -14.60 2.68 -1.12
CA HIS A 49 -14.52 3.38 0.14
C HIS A 49 -13.56 2.62 1.03
N GLY A 50 -12.51 3.30 1.48
CA GLY A 50 -11.33 2.64 2.00
C GLY A 50 -10.61 3.38 3.09
N THR A 51 -9.57 2.74 3.59
CA THR A 51 -8.62 3.29 4.56
C THR A 51 -7.18 3.01 4.14
N ASN A 52 -6.22 3.71 4.76
CA ASN A 52 -4.81 3.40 4.64
C ASN A 52 -4.39 2.41 5.73
N MET A 53 -3.55 1.45 5.39
CA MET A 53 -2.89 0.55 6.32
C MET A 53 -1.40 0.53 5.99
N VAL A 54 -0.62 1.32 6.74
CA VAL A 54 0.81 1.50 6.49
C VAL A 54 1.59 1.33 7.79
N MET A 55 2.47 0.34 7.82
CA MET A 55 3.42 0.13 8.92
C MET A 55 4.74 0.82 8.58
N LYS A 56 4.98 2.00 9.16
CA LYS A 56 6.12 2.90 8.85
C LYS A 56 7.43 2.54 9.54
N SER A 57 7.44 1.48 10.36
CA SER A 57 8.60 1.01 11.13
C SER A 57 8.87 -0.47 10.85
N PHE A 58 10.09 -0.94 11.13
CA PHE A 58 10.41 -2.37 11.13
C PHE A 58 9.34 -3.15 11.93
N PRO A 59 8.81 -4.28 11.43
CA PRO A 59 9.19 -5.03 10.22
C PRO A 59 8.43 -4.63 8.93
N TRP A 60 7.87 -3.41 8.87
CA TRP A 60 7.20 -2.80 7.71
C TRP A 60 5.95 -3.53 7.22
N HIS A 61 5.37 -4.39 8.06
CA HIS A 61 4.07 -5.03 7.86
C HIS A 61 3.32 -5.09 9.19
N HIS A 62 1.99 -5.21 9.13
CA HIS A 62 1.15 -5.35 10.30
C HIS A 62 1.32 -6.75 10.93
N ASP A 63 1.05 -6.88 12.23
CA ASP A 63 1.01 -8.20 12.89
C ASP A 63 -0.11 -9.05 12.28
N VAL A 64 0.20 -10.30 11.92
CA VAL A 64 -0.73 -11.23 11.27
C VAL A 64 -1.17 -12.37 12.20
N ASN A 65 -0.71 -12.36 13.44
CA ASN A 65 -0.92 -13.43 14.43
C ASN A 65 -1.71 -12.93 15.65
N ASN A 66 -1.44 -11.70 16.10
CA ASN A 66 -2.04 -11.12 17.30
C ASN A 66 -2.88 -9.91 16.94
N PHE A 67 -4.03 -9.76 17.62
CA PHE A 67 -4.77 -8.50 17.55
C PHE A 67 -4.02 -7.41 18.31
N VAL A 68 -3.59 -6.38 17.60
CA VAL A 68 -2.92 -5.20 18.13
C VAL A 68 -3.64 -3.97 17.55
N PRO A 69 -4.35 -3.18 18.38
CA PRO A 69 -5.10 -2.02 17.88
C PRO A 69 -4.25 -1.13 16.98
N SER A 70 -4.72 -0.89 15.75
CA SER A 70 -4.04 -0.10 14.70
C SER A 70 -2.80 -0.71 14.06
N TRP A 71 -2.31 -1.86 14.54
CA TRP A 71 -1.03 -2.44 14.11
C TRP A 71 -1.11 -3.89 13.65
N SER A 72 -2.30 -4.52 13.67
CA SER A 72 -2.54 -5.87 13.16
C SER A 72 -3.44 -5.92 11.93
N ILE A 73 -3.48 -7.08 11.30
CA ILE A 73 -4.46 -7.47 10.29
C ILE A 73 -4.85 -8.94 10.47
N VAL A 74 -5.59 -9.18 11.55
CA VAL A 74 -6.19 -10.48 11.89
C VAL A 74 -7.70 -10.46 11.66
N ASP A 75 -8.38 -11.57 11.92
CA ASP A 75 -9.83 -11.70 11.67
C ASP A 75 -10.65 -10.61 12.37
N LYS A 76 -10.20 -10.14 13.55
CA LYS A 76 -10.85 -9.05 14.27
C LYS A 76 -10.79 -7.71 13.53
N ASP A 77 -9.67 -7.43 12.86
CA ASP A 77 -9.52 -6.23 12.04
C ASP A 77 -10.41 -6.32 10.80
N ILE A 78 -10.50 -7.51 10.19
CA ILE A 78 -11.39 -7.77 9.06
C ILE A 78 -12.87 -7.56 9.43
N GLU A 79 -13.31 -8.06 10.59
CA GLU A 79 -14.65 -7.81 11.13
C GLU A 79 -14.92 -6.30 11.25
N THR A 80 -13.93 -5.56 11.77
CA THR A 80 -14.03 -4.11 11.92
C THR A 80 -14.20 -3.42 10.58
N LEU A 81 -13.35 -3.71 9.60
CA LEU A 81 -13.42 -3.16 8.24
C LEU A 81 -14.79 -3.44 7.60
N LYS A 82 -15.30 -4.67 7.72
CA LYS A 82 -16.60 -5.06 7.18
C LYS A 82 -17.76 -4.34 7.86
N SER A 83 -17.72 -4.17 9.18
CA SER A 83 -18.76 -3.43 9.92
C SER A 83 -18.84 -1.95 9.54
N LEU A 84 -17.75 -1.40 9.03
CA LEU A 84 -17.66 -0.04 8.50
C LEU A 84 -17.97 0.05 6.99
N ASN A 85 -18.35 -1.06 6.35
CA ASN A 85 -18.53 -1.17 4.90
C ASN A 85 -17.30 -0.74 4.08
N ILE A 86 -16.11 -0.94 4.63
CA ILE A 86 -14.85 -0.72 3.91
C ILE A 86 -14.67 -1.85 2.89
N ASN A 87 -14.42 -1.46 1.64
CA ASN A 87 -14.22 -2.40 0.53
C ASN A 87 -12.86 -2.23 -0.17
N SER A 88 -12.00 -1.34 0.34
CA SER A 88 -10.65 -1.14 -0.18
C SER A 88 -9.67 -0.73 0.93
N VAL A 89 -8.42 -1.14 0.77
CA VAL A 89 -7.30 -0.75 1.63
C VAL A 89 -6.15 -0.28 0.75
N ARG A 90 -5.58 0.88 1.07
CA ARG A 90 -4.28 1.30 0.55
C ARG A 90 -3.21 0.73 1.47
N LEU A 91 -2.53 -0.34 1.03
CA LEU A 91 -1.60 -1.12 1.84
C LEU A 91 -0.16 -0.72 1.53
N GLY A 92 0.55 -0.23 2.54
CA GLY A 92 1.96 0.13 2.43
C GLY A 92 2.85 -1.11 2.29
N VAL A 93 3.61 -1.17 1.20
CA VAL A 93 4.65 -2.17 0.89
C VAL A 93 5.97 -1.43 0.70
N HIS A 94 6.76 -1.32 1.77
CA HIS A 94 7.95 -0.46 1.80
C HIS A 94 9.08 -1.06 0.96
N TRP A 95 9.82 -0.21 0.23
CA TRP A 95 11.00 -0.64 -0.52
C TRP A 95 12.07 -1.21 0.42
N ALA A 96 12.25 -0.61 1.60
CA ALA A 96 13.12 -1.13 2.66
C ALA A 96 12.78 -2.58 3.09
N GLY A 97 11.49 -2.95 3.09
CA GLY A 97 11.06 -4.31 3.38
C GLY A 97 11.30 -5.28 2.23
N VAL A 98 11.06 -4.84 0.99
CA VAL A 98 11.20 -5.66 -0.23
C VAL A 98 12.66 -5.90 -0.63
N GLU A 99 13.53 -4.90 -0.52
CA GLU A 99 14.92 -4.96 -0.97
C GLU A 99 15.87 -4.41 0.11
N PRO A 100 16.01 -5.09 1.26
CA PRO A 100 16.84 -4.62 2.37
C PRO A 100 18.33 -4.55 2.01
N VAL A 101 18.77 -5.35 1.03
CA VAL A 101 20.11 -5.32 0.44
C VAL A 101 19.96 -5.17 -1.06
N ARG A 102 20.74 -4.27 -1.68
CA ARG A 102 20.61 -3.95 -3.10
C ARG A 102 20.73 -5.21 -3.97
N GLY A 103 19.74 -5.46 -4.82
CA GLY A 103 19.61 -6.62 -5.69
C GLY A 103 19.18 -7.91 -4.98
N GLN A 104 18.96 -7.91 -3.66
CA GLN A 104 18.52 -9.08 -2.89
C GLN A 104 17.13 -8.83 -2.30
N TYR A 105 16.13 -9.46 -2.92
CA TYR A 105 14.73 -9.29 -2.56
C TYR A 105 14.33 -10.23 -1.40
N ASN A 106 13.65 -9.67 -0.41
CA ASN A 106 13.22 -10.36 0.79
C ASN A 106 11.91 -11.12 0.52
N GLN A 107 12.03 -12.38 0.13
CA GLN A 107 10.86 -13.23 -0.16
C GLN A 107 9.96 -13.40 1.07
N THR A 108 10.51 -13.51 2.28
CA THR A 108 9.71 -13.61 3.51
C THR A 108 8.79 -12.41 3.70
N TYR A 109 9.28 -11.20 3.47
CA TYR A 109 8.45 -9.98 3.53
C TYR A 109 7.35 -9.97 2.46
N LEU A 110 7.69 -10.38 1.23
CA LEU A 110 6.74 -10.47 0.12
C LEU A 110 5.66 -11.53 0.40
N ASP A 111 6.00 -12.66 1.02
CA ASP A 111 5.05 -13.72 1.36
C ASP A 111 4.08 -13.26 2.46
N ILE A 112 4.58 -12.55 3.48
CA ILE A 112 3.73 -12.00 4.55
C ILE A 112 2.74 -10.99 3.98
N THR A 113 3.22 -10.03 3.19
CA THR A 113 2.37 -9.00 2.58
C THR A 113 1.41 -9.58 1.54
N GLN A 114 1.81 -10.60 0.77
CA GLN A 114 0.91 -11.39 -0.07
C GLN A 114 -0.19 -12.07 0.75
N GLY A 115 0.13 -12.62 1.92
CA GLY A 115 -0.85 -13.20 2.85
C GLY A 115 -1.86 -12.18 3.38
N ILE A 116 -1.41 -10.94 3.66
CA ILE A 116 -2.28 -9.82 4.04
C ILE A 116 -3.23 -9.47 2.89
N ILE A 117 -2.70 -9.27 1.68
CA ILE A 117 -3.51 -8.96 0.48
C ILE A 117 -4.52 -10.08 0.21
N LYS A 118 -4.11 -11.34 0.35
CA LYS A 118 -5.01 -12.49 0.18
C LYS A 118 -6.11 -12.50 1.24
N LYS A 119 -5.81 -12.20 2.50
CA LYS A 119 -6.82 -12.10 3.58
C LYS A 119 -7.86 -11.02 3.29
N LEU A 120 -7.43 -9.85 2.81
CA LEU A 120 -8.31 -8.77 2.38
C LEU A 120 -9.19 -9.23 1.19
N GLN A 121 -8.56 -9.84 0.19
CA GLN A 121 -9.23 -10.37 -1.00
C GLN A 121 -10.32 -11.38 -0.65
N ASP A 122 -10.01 -12.37 0.18
CA ASP A 122 -10.93 -13.43 0.61
C ASP A 122 -12.14 -12.87 1.40
N ASN A 123 -12.06 -11.62 1.85
CA ASN A 123 -13.12 -10.90 2.56
C ASN A 123 -13.77 -9.78 1.75
N GLY A 124 -13.55 -9.74 0.43
CA GLY A 124 -14.19 -8.77 -0.46
C GLY A 124 -13.59 -7.37 -0.43
N ILE A 125 -12.36 -7.23 0.10
CA ILE A 125 -11.66 -5.95 0.24
C ILE A 125 -10.52 -5.88 -0.77
N TYR A 126 -10.56 -4.87 -1.65
CA TYR A 126 -9.49 -4.61 -2.62
C TYR A 126 -8.26 -4.03 -1.96
N THR A 127 -7.10 -4.26 -2.56
CA THR A 127 -5.84 -3.65 -2.14
C THR A 127 -5.27 -2.77 -3.25
N LEU A 128 -5.07 -1.49 -2.94
CA LEU A 128 -4.15 -0.62 -3.67
C LEU A 128 -2.78 -0.75 -3.02
N VAL A 129 -1.81 -1.32 -3.73
CA VAL A 129 -0.46 -1.56 -3.21
C VAL A 129 0.33 -0.27 -3.31
N ASP A 130 0.78 0.25 -2.18
CA ASP A 130 1.41 1.56 -2.04
C ASP A 130 2.90 1.41 -1.69
N GLN A 131 3.79 1.94 -2.53
CA GLN A 131 5.15 2.22 -2.06
C GLN A 131 5.07 3.47 -1.20
N HIS A 132 5.03 3.24 0.11
CA HIS A 132 4.95 4.33 1.06
C HIS A 132 6.34 4.85 1.41
N GLN A 133 6.47 6.17 1.40
CA GLN A 133 7.65 6.88 1.88
C GLN A 133 7.22 8.19 2.52
N ASP A 134 7.95 8.60 3.54
CA ASP A 134 7.95 9.99 3.97
C ASP A 134 9.35 10.39 4.38
N VAL A 135 9.80 11.55 3.90
CA VAL A 135 11.20 12.02 3.97
C VAL A 135 12.19 10.91 3.57
N TRP A 136 11.75 10.09 2.60
CA TRP A 136 12.47 9.05 1.85
C TRP A 136 13.10 7.87 2.61
N ALA A 137 14.00 8.10 3.57
CA ALA A 137 14.82 7.04 4.19
C ALA A 137 15.16 7.35 5.64
N ALA A 138 15.54 6.34 6.42
CA ALA A 138 15.87 6.48 7.84
C ALA A 138 17.01 7.49 8.08
N GLN A 139 17.99 7.57 7.17
CA GLN A 139 19.08 8.55 7.24
C GLN A 139 18.63 10.01 7.16
N LEU A 140 17.38 10.24 6.75
CA LEU A 140 16.75 11.54 6.57
C LEU A 140 15.58 11.71 7.56
N CYS A 141 15.60 10.98 8.68
CA CYS A 141 14.51 10.92 9.66
C CYS A 141 13.16 10.48 9.07
N GLY A 142 13.21 9.74 7.95
CA GLY A 142 12.05 9.25 7.22
C GLY A 142 11.99 7.73 7.12
N HIS A 143 11.22 7.24 6.16
CA HIS A 143 11.09 5.83 5.81
C HIS A 143 10.68 5.67 4.34
N GLY A 144 10.80 4.45 3.83
CA GLY A 144 10.41 4.11 2.46
C GLY A 144 11.51 3.36 1.75
N ALA A 145 12.60 4.06 1.43
CA ALA A 145 13.77 3.52 0.79
C ALA A 145 14.68 2.74 1.76
N PRO A 146 15.39 1.70 1.28
CA PRO A 146 16.32 0.91 2.09
C PRO A 146 17.57 1.70 2.49
N LEU A 147 18.24 1.25 3.56
CA LEU A 147 19.46 1.90 4.08
C LEU A 147 20.59 2.01 3.06
N TRP A 148 20.67 1.11 2.08
CA TRP A 148 21.70 1.20 1.04
C TRP A 148 21.48 2.37 0.06
N PHE A 149 20.30 3.01 0.07
CA PHE A 149 19.95 4.08 -0.85
C PHE A 149 20.73 5.36 -0.53
N VAL A 150 20.52 5.97 0.66
CA VAL A 150 21.09 7.29 0.98
C VAL A 150 22.51 7.16 1.51
N LYS A 151 23.45 7.90 0.90
CA LYS A 151 24.86 7.95 1.36
C LYS A 151 25.21 9.33 1.89
N SER A 152 25.99 9.35 2.98
CA SER A 152 26.37 10.58 3.69
C SER A 152 27.43 11.43 2.97
N ASP A 153 28.07 10.89 1.93
CA ASP A 153 29.09 11.53 1.09
C ASP A 153 28.51 12.19 -0.17
N TRP A 154 27.21 12.04 -0.43
CA TRP A 154 26.52 12.71 -1.54
C TRP A 154 26.37 14.22 -1.37
N VAL A 155 26.52 14.69 -0.14
CA VAL A 155 26.41 16.09 0.23
C VAL A 155 27.62 16.51 1.05
N VAL A 156 28.08 17.74 0.84
CA VAL A 156 29.21 18.29 1.60
C VAL A 156 28.89 18.33 3.10
N PRO A 157 29.88 18.20 4.00
CA PRO A 157 29.62 18.07 5.43
C PRO A 157 28.68 19.12 6.03
N GLY A 158 28.79 20.38 5.61
CA GLY A 158 27.94 21.48 6.10
C GLY A 158 26.49 21.46 5.61
N HIS A 159 26.17 20.70 4.56
CA HIS A 159 24.82 20.56 3.99
C HIS A 159 24.21 19.18 4.24
N ARG A 160 24.81 18.39 5.12
CA ARG A 160 24.21 17.14 5.58
C ARG A 160 22.90 17.41 6.32
N PHE A 161 22.03 16.41 6.34
CA PHE A 161 20.74 16.49 7.01
C PHE A 161 20.90 16.94 8.48
N PRO A 162 20.10 17.90 8.98
CA PRO A 162 18.89 18.50 8.39
C PRO A 162 19.12 19.95 7.90
N TYR A 163 20.24 20.25 7.24
CA TYR A 163 20.47 21.60 6.73
C TYR A 163 19.43 21.96 5.64
N PRO A 164 18.76 23.14 5.70
CA PRO A 164 19.12 24.33 6.50
C PRO A 164 18.38 24.50 7.83
N GLN A 165 17.49 23.60 8.24
CA GLN A 165 16.74 23.75 9.49
C GLN A 165 17.66 23.82 10.71
N LYS A 166 18.72 23.00 10.75
CA LYS A 166 19.74 22.99 11.80
C LYS A 166 21.12 22.65 11.26
N ALA A 167 22.12 22.77 12.13
CA ALA A 167 23.43 22.16 11.90
C ALA A 167 23.28 20.63 11.70
N PRO A 168 24.11 20.01 10.84
CA PRO A 168 24.07 18.58 10.57
C PRO A 168 24.07 17.70 11.83
N PHE A 169 23.24 16.66 11.83
CA PHE A 169 23.17 15.72 12.94
C PHE A 169 24.37 14.79 13.01
N SER A 170 24.66 14.33 14.23
CA SER A 170 25.47 13.12 14.42
C SER A 170 24.64 11.90 14.05
N VAL A 171 25.30 10.87 13.53
CA VAL A 171 24.63 9.68 12.99
C VAL A 171 25.33 8.41 13.46
N ASP A 172 24.60 7.30 13.45
CA ASP A 172 25.14 5.98 13.71
C ASP A 172 25.98 5.44 12.53
N ALA A 173 26.40 4.16 12.63
CA ALA A 173 27.17 3.49 11.57
C ALA A 173 26.42 3.35 10.24
N ASN A 174 25.09 3.42 10.24
CA ASN A 174 24.24 3.37 9.05
C ASN A 174 23.88 4.77 8.52
N GLY A 175 24.40 5.83 9.14
CA GLY A 175 24.05 7.21 8.78
C GLY A 175 22.67 7.65 9.29
N VAL A 176 22.11 6.95 10.27
CA VAL A 176 20.79 7.24 10.85
C VAL A 176 20.94 8.17 12.06
N PRO A 177 20.27 9.34 12.10
CA PRO A 177 20.24 10.20 13.27
C PRO A 177 19.47 9.57 14.44
N ALA A 178 19.73 10.02 15.67
CA ALA A 178 18.97 9.58 16.83
C ALA A 178 17.52 10.08 16.75
N SER A 179 16.55 9.32 17.30
CA SER A 179 15.14 9.75 17.28
C SER A 179 14.90 11.08 18.00
N ALA A 180 15.70 11.41 19.03
CA ALA A 180 15.63 12.70 19.69
C ALA A 180 15.99 13.87 18.75
N ASP A 181 16.97 13.66 17.86
CA ASP A 181 17.36 14.66 16.86
C ASP A 181 16.26 14.82 15.80
N CYS A 182 15.72 13.70 15.29
CA CYS A 182 14.60 13.71 14.35
C CYS A 182 13.35 14.43 14.90
N ASN A 183 13.05 14.25 16.19
CA ASN A 183 11.93 14.93 16.84
C ASN A 183 12.19 16.41 17.16
N SER A 184 13.40 16.91 16.88
CA SER A 184 13.80 18.28 17.19
C SER A 184 13.63 19.25 16.01
N ILE A 185 13.26 18.76 14.83
CA ILE A 185 13.07 19.52 13.59
C ILE A 185 11.61 19.45 13.12
N ASP A 186 11.24 20.30 12.19
CA ASP A 186 9.93 20.20 11.55
C ASP A 186 10.01 19.17 10.42
N TRP A 187 9.40 18.00 10.68
CA TRP A 187 9.42 16.87 9.77
C TRP A 187 8.86 17.21 8.38
N ALA A 188 7.80 18.02 8.29
CA ALA A 188 7.19 18.34 7.01
C ALA A 188 8.09 19.26 6.17
N THR A 189 8.75 20.22 6.81
CA THR A 189 9.72 21.10 6.13
C THR A 189 11.03 20.40 5.79
N SER A 190 11.27 19.19 6.31
CA SER A 190 12.46 18.40 5.97
C SER A 190 12.53 18.03 4.49
N TYR A 191 11.40 18.05 3.75
CA TYR A 191 11.42 17.97 2.29
C TYR A 191 12.19 19.11 1.60
N LEU A 192 12.41 20.23 2.29
CA LEU A 192 13.20 21.37 1.81
C LEU A 192 14.69 21.26 2.17
N ASP A 193 15.09 20.23 2.93
CA ASP A 193 16.48 20.03 3.31
C ASP A 193 17.33 19.59 2.11
N TYR A 194 18.58 20.06 2.09
CA TYR A 194 19.49 19.85 0.96
C TYR A 194 19.73 18.36 0.68
N ALA A 195 19.90 17.56 1.73
CA ALA A 195 20.12 16.12 1.62
C ALA A 195 18.91 15.37 1.05
N VAL A 196 17.68 15.82 1.37
CA VAL A 196 16.44 15.22 0.87
C VAL A 196 16.27 15.54 -0.63
N GLY A 197 16.46 16.80 -1.01
CA GLY A 197 16.45 17.20 -2.42
C GLY A 197 17.51 16.46 -3.25
N ASN A 198 18.71 16.24 -2.69
CA ASN A 198 19.75 15.43 -3.34
C ASN A 198 19.32 13.98 -3.53
N ALA A 199 18.71 13.33 -2.53
CA ALA A 199 18.27 11.94 -2.60
C ALA A 199 17.19 11.73 -3.68
N PHE A 200 16.16 12.57 -3.72
CA PHE A 200 15.14 12.55 -4.77
C PHE A 200 15.73 12.88 -6.15
N GLY A 201 16.60 13.89 -6.23
CA GLY A 201 17.31 14.21 -7.47
C GLY A 201 18.12 13.04 -8.01
N ARG A 202 18.73 12.24 -7.13
CA ARG A 202 19.46 11.03 -7.50
C ARG A 202 18.55 9.90 -7.99
N LEU A 203 17.38 9.70 -7.36
CA LEU A 203 16.35 8.78 -7.85
C LEU A 203 15.92 9.15 -9.28
N TYR A 204 15.45 10.39 -9.48
CA TYR A 204 14.83 10.82 -10.73
C TYR A 204 15.82 10.94 -11.90
N ASN A 205 17.08 11.28 -11.61
CA ASN A 205 18.13 11.32 -12.64
C ASN A 205 18.86 9.97 -12.79
N ASN A 206 18.37 8.90 -12.16
CA ASN A 206 18.96 7.56 -12.19
C ASN A 206 20.47 7.54 -11.86
N TYR A 207 20.93 8.39 -10.95
CA TYR A 207 22.32 8.35 -10.49
C TYR A 207 22.61 6.97 -9.90
N ASP A 208 23.79 6.41 -10.20
CA ASP A 208 24.25 5.11 -9.73
C ASP A 208 23.24 3.95 -9.96
N GLY A 209 22.32 4.08 -10.93
CA GLY A 209 21.28 3.08 -11.23
C GLY A 209 20.14 3.02 -10.19
N LEU A 210 19.88 4.10 -9.46
CA LEU A 210 18.84 4.13 -8.40
C LEU A 210 17.41 4.09 -8.96
N GLY A 211 17.16 4.73 -10.10
CA GLY A 211 15.89 4.63 -10.82
C GLY A 211 15.67 3.22 -11.39
N ASP A 212 16.73 2.56 -11.86
CA ASP A 212 16.66 1.17 -12.30
C ASP A 212 16.34 0.22 -11.13
N ALA A 213 16.95 0.45 -9.96
CA ALA A 213 16.66 -0.31 -8.76
C ALA A 213 15.21 -0.12 -8.29
N TRP A 214 14.68 1.10 -8.39
CA TRP A 214 13.27 1.40 -8.12
C TRP A 214 12.31 0.66 -9.07
N ALA A 215 12.62 0.67 -10.38
CA ALA A 215 11.84 -0.07 -11.36
C ALA A 215 11.91 -1.59 -11.11
N ALA A 216 13.06 -2.10 -10.68
CA ALA A 216 13.25 -3.50 -10.33
C ALA A 216 12.46 -3.89 -9.07
N TYR A 217 12.42 -3.02 -8.04
CA TYR A 217 11.53 -3.16 -6.89
C TYR A 217 10.07 -3.32 -7.34
N TRP A 218 9.57 -2.44 -8.19
CA TRP A 218 8.19 -2.51 -8.68
C TRP A 218 7.92 -3.76 -9.51
N LYS A 219 8.89 -4.18 -10.33
CA LYS A 219 8.79 -5.43 -11.09
C LYS A 219 8.68 -6.64 -10.15
N THR A 220 9.45 -6.69 -9.06
CA THR A 220 9.39 -7.75 -8.06
C THR A 220 8.03 -7.76 -7.37
N VAL A 221 7.56 -6.61 -6.87
CA VAL A 221 6.25 -6.46 -6.22
C VAL A 221 5.12 -6.91 -7.14
N ALA A 222 5.07 -6.41 -8.37
CA ALA A 222 4.04 -6.78 -9.33
C ALA A 222 4.09 -8.27 -9.70
N THR A 223 5.30 -8.84 -9.82
CA THR A 223 5.49 -10.27 -10.12
C THR A 223 4.94 -11.15 -9.01
N ASN A 224 5.21 -10.83 -7.75
CA ASN A 224 4.71 -11.60 -6.60
C ASN A 224 3.18 -11.53 -6.48
N TYR A 225 2.57 -10.38 -6.77
CA TYR A 225 1.14 -10.18 -6.51
C TYR A 225 0.22 -10.37 -7.72
N ARG A 226 0.75 -10.61 -8.93
CA ARG A 226 -0.02 -10.68 -10.20
C ARG A 226 -1.22 -11.64 -10.22
N GLN A 227 -1.20 -12.68 -9.38
CA GLN A 227 -2.27 -13.69 -9.31
C GLN A 227 -3.39 -13.31 -8.34
N LEU A 228 -3.21 -12.27 -7.52
CA LEU A 228 -4.21 -11.78 -6.57
C LEU A 228 -5.20 -10.88 -7.31
N GLN A 229 -6.43 -11.35 -7.47
CA GLN A 229 -7.52 -10.60 -8.09
C GLN A 229 -7.93 -9.35 -7.29
N GLY A 230 -7.67 -9.36 -5.98
CA GLY A 230 -7.91 -8.25 -5.06
C GLY A 230 -6.97 -7.07 -5.23
N VAL A 231 -5.85 -7.22 -5.95
CA VAL A 231 -4.97 -6.08 -6.26
C VAL A 231 -5.62 -5.25 -7.36
N MET A 232 -6.10 -4.06 -6.98
CA MET A 232 -6.74 -3.13 -7.92
C MET A 232 -5.74 -2.25 -8.67
N GLY A 233 -4.52 -2.12 -8.16
CA GLY A 233 -3.47 -1.30 -8.76
C GLY A 233 -2.23 -1.17 -7.89
N TYR A 234 -1.28 -0.40 -8.41
CA TYR A 234 -0.01 -0.06 -7.77
C TYR A 234 0.10 1.46 -7.72
N ASP A 235 0.11 2.01 -6.52
CA ASP A 235 0.40 3.41 -6.25
C ASP A 235 1.93 3.57 -6.21
N LEU A 236 2.48 4.11 -7.29
CA LEU A 236 3.90 3.98 -7.61
C LEU A 236 4.81 4.69 -6.60
N MET A 237 4.33 5.72 -5.92
CA MET A 237 5.08 6.48 -4.94
C MET A 237 4.10 7.36 -4.16
N ASN A 238 4.07 7.22 -2.83
CA ASN A 238 3.33 8.11 -1.94
C ASN A 238 3.79 9.57 -2.03
#